data_AF-A0A2U1MEQ7-F1
#
_entry.id   AF-A0A2U1MEQ7-F1
#
_cell.length_a   1.000
_cell.length_b   1.000
_cell.length_c   1.000
_cell.angle_alpha   90.00
_cell.angle_beta   90.00
_cell.angle_gamma   90.00
#
_symmetry.space_group_name_H-M   'P 1'
#
loop_
_entity.id
_entity.type
_entity.pdbx_description
1 polymer ?
#
loop_
_entity_poly.entity_id
_entity_poly.type
_entity_poly.pdbx_seq_one_letter_code
_entity_poly.pdbx_strand_id
1 'polypeptide(L)'
;MENIHIVRWVNSVLKDENVEDFVDPRLLGDFDTNSAWKAVELAMACVDHTPNNRPTMNEVVMRLNDCLVKERARKEMKPKKLNGPVSRNPRY
;
A
#
# COMPACT_ATOMS: atom_id res chain seq x y z
N MET A 1 -5.93 27.16 4.72
CA MET A 1 -5.95 25.68 4.74
C MET A 1 -5.49 25.27 6.11
N GLU A 2 -6.34 24.55 6.82
CA GLU A 2 -6.02 24.04 8.15
C GLU A 2 -5.02 22.89 7.99
N ASN A 3 -3.85 22.98 8.65
CA ASN A 3 -2.87 21.90 8.64
C ASN A 3 -3.36 20.79 9.58
N ILE A 4 -4.20 19.90 9.06
CA ILE A 4 -4.65 18.74 9.82
C ILE A 4 -3.46 17.78 9.94
N HIS A 5 -3.07 17.48 11.19
CA HIS A 5 -2.04 16.49 11.47
C HIS A 5 -2.47 15.15 10.89
N ILE A 6 -1.66 14.56 9.99
CA ILE A 6 -2.02 13.35 9.24
C ILE A 6 -2.50 12.21 10.15
N VAL A 7 -1.85 12.00 11.30
CA VAL A 7 -2.25 10.96 12.26
C VAL A 7 -3.64 11.23 12.85
N ARG A 8 -4.01 12.50 13.06
CA ARG A 8 -5.34 12.87 13.57
C ARG A 8 -6.41 12.67 12.49
N TRP A 9 -6.09 13.04 11.25
CA TRP A 9 -6.95 12.79 10.11
C TRP A 9 -7.19 11.30 9.95
N VAL A 10 -6.14 10.48 9.82
CA VAL A 10 -6.26 9.02 9.68
C VAL A 10 -7.10 8.43 10.81
N ASN A 11 -6.83 8.76 12.08
CA ASN A 11 -7.65 8.30 13.21
C ASN A 11 -9.15 8.65 13.10
N SER A 12 -9.48 9.79 12.48
CA SER A 12 -10.88 10.20 12.29
C SER A 12 -11.59 9.43 11.18
N VAL A 13 -10.86 9.04 10.12
CA VAL A 13 -11.42 8.35 8.95
C VAL A 13 -11.32 6.83 9.06
N LEU A 14 -10.51 6.28 9.97
CA LEU A 14 -10.43 4.82 10.22
C LEU A 14 -11.77 4.16 10.57
N LYS A 15 -12.82 4.93 10.86
CA LYS A 15 -14.18 4.44 11.05
C LYS A 15 -14.90 4.09 9.74
N ASP A 16 -14.48 4.71 8.63
CA ASP A 16 -15.01 4.48 7.30
C ASP A 16 -14.03 3.52 6.60
N GLU A 17 -14.45 2.27 6.41
CA GLU A 17 -13.60 1.07 6.21
C GLU A 17 -12.85 0.99 4.86
N ASN A 18 -12.62 2.11 4.15
CA ASN A 18 -11.98 2.07 2.83
C ASN A 18 -10.51 2.52 2.85
N VAL A 19 -9.60 1.59 2.54
CA VAL A 19 -8.16 1.90 2.44
C VAL A 19 -7.83 2.86 1.30
N GLU A 20 -8.68 2.90 0.28
CA GLU A 20 -8.50 3.75 -0.90
C GLU A 20 -8.49 5.24 -0.57
N ASP A 21 -9.09 5.62 0.56
CA ASP A 21 -9.11 7.00 1.03
C ASP A 21 -7.76 7.42 1.65
N PHE A 22 -6.90 6.46 2.04
CA PHE A 22 -5.60 6.72 2.64
C PHE A 22 -4.42 6.55 1.69
N VAL A 23 -4.57 5.71 0.66
CA VAL A 23 -3.49 5.42 -0.27
C VAL A 23 -3.30 6.54 -1.28
N ASP A 24 -2.06 6.71 -1.73
CA ASP A 24 -1.73 7.73 -2.72
C ASP A 24 -2.52 7.48 -4.03
N PRO A 25 -3.33 8.44 -4.50
CA PRO A 25 -4.12 8.29 -5.74
C PRO A 25 -3.27 7.96 -6.96
N ARG A 26 -1.98 8.31 -6.96
CA ARG A 26 -1.03 7.98 -8.04
C ARG A 26 -0.75 6.49 -8.16
N LEU A 27 -1.12 5.69 -7.16
CA LEU A 27 -1.07 4.23 -7.25
C LEU A 27 -2.15 3.67 -8.18
N LEU A 28 -3.22 4.41 -8.48
CA LEU A 28 -4.27 4.02 -9.44
C LEU A 28 -4.82 2.61 -9.20
N GLY A 29 -4.99 2.21 -7.94
CA GLY A 29 -5.45 0.86 -7.56
C GLY A 29 -4.40 -0.25 -7.77
N ASP A 30 -3.14 0.09 -8.08
CA ASP A 30 -2.05 -0.88 -8.22
C ASP A 30 -1.43 -1.30 -6.87
N PHE A 31 -2.27 -1.78 -5.96
CA PHE A 31 -1.86 -2.39 -4.70
C PHE A 31 -2.86 -3.48 -4.30
N ASP A 32 -2.46 -4.35 -3.37
CA ASP A 32 -3.40 -5.22 -2.66
C ASP A 32 -4.03 -4.46 -1.47
N THR A 33 -5.36 -4.49 -1.36
CA THR A 33 -6.10 -3.82 -0.29
C THR A 33 -5.66 -4.29 1.10
N ASN A 34 -5.39 -5.59 1.27
CA ASN A 34 -4.98 -6.15 2.56
C ASN A 34 -3.52 -5.79 2.90
N SER A 35 -2.61 -5.78 1.93
CA SER A 35 -1.26 -5.23 2.12
C SER A 35 -1.29 -3.74 2.50
N ALA A 36 -2.12 -2.95 1.84
CA ALA A 36 -2.27 -1.52 2.15
C ALA A 36 -2.81 -1.29 3.56
N TRP A 37 -3.85 -2.03 3.96
CA TRP A 37 -4.40 -1.95 5.32
C TRP A 37 -3.36 -2.29 6.38
N LYS A 38 -2.58 -3.36 6.18
CA LYS A 38 -1.49 -3.74 7.10
C LYS A 38 -0.41 -2.67 7.22
N ALA A 39 -0.12 -1.95 6.13
CA ALA A 39 0.81 -0.84 6.15
C ALA A 39 0.25 0.35 6.96
N VAL A 40 -1.04 0.67 6.80
CA VAL A 40 -1.73 1.71 7.58
C VAL A 40 -1.73 1.35 9.07
N GLU A 41 -2.13 0.14 9.44
CA GLU A 41 -2.11 -0.33 10.84
C GLU A 41 -0.73 -0.23 11.47
N LEU A 42 0.31 -0.64 10.72
CA LEU A 42 1.69 -0.56 11.19
C LEU A 42 2.13 0.90 11.37
N ALA A 43 1.82 1.78 10.41
CA ALA A 43 2.13 3.20 10.51
C ALA A 43 1.45 3.84 11.73
N MET A 44 0.19 3.48 12.00
CA MET A 44 -0.57 3.95 13.16
C MET A 44 0.02 3.46 14.49
N ALA A 45 0.46 2.20 14.56
CA ALA A 45 1.15 1.66 15.74
C ALA A 45 2.49 2.37 15.99
N CYS A 46 3.26 2.69 14.94
CA CYS A 46 4.53 3.42 15.06
C CYS A 46 4.37 4.82 15.66
N VAL A 47 3.22 5.47 15.42
CA VAL A 47 2.91 6.82 15.90
C VAL A 47 1.98 6.84 17.11
N ASP A 48 1.77 5.70 17.77
CA ASP A 48 0.94 5.62 18.97
C ASP A 48 1.45 6.61 20.03
N HIS A 49 0.52 7.30 20.68
CA HIS A 49 0.85 8.25 21.72
C HIS A 49 1.52 7.56 22.92
N THR A 50 1.12 6.33 23.22
CA THR A 50 1.68 5.46 24.26
C THR A 50 2.96 4.79 23.74
N PRO A 51 4.16 5.13 24.28
CA PRO A 51 5.42 4.61 23.76
C PRO A 51 5.52 3.08 23.78
N ASN A 52 4.92 2.42 24.77
CA ASN A 52 4.95 0.97 24.91
C ASN A 52 4.10 0.23 23.87
N ASN A 53 3.19 0.92 23.19
CA ASN A 53 2.41 0.33 22.09
C ASN A 53 3.17 0.41 20.75
N ARG A 54 4.25 1.20 20.70
CA ARG A 54 5.03 1.36 19.47
C ARG A 54 5.83 0.09 19.23
N PRO A 55 5.77 -0.48 18.01
CA PRO A 55 6.57 -1.64 17.66
C PRO A 55 8.06 -1.29 17.68
N THR A 56 8.88 -2.29 17.96
CA THR A 56 10.33 -2.22 17.75
C THR A 56 10.64 -2.14 16.26
N MET A 57 11.80 -1.56 15.91
CA MET A 57 12.23 -1.52 14.50
C MET A 57 12.36 -2.91 13.86
N ASN A 58 12.64 -3.95 14.65
CA ASN A 58 12.66 -5.33 14.17
C ASN A 58 11.27 -5.80 13.74
N GLU A 59 10.24 -5.53 14.55
CA GLU A 59 8.84 -5.85 14.21
C GLU A 59 8.36 -5.06 12.99
N VAL A 60 8.76 -3.78 12.89
CA VAL A 60 8.46 -2.94 11.72
C VAL A 60 9.04 -3.56 10.45
N VAL A 61 10.33 -3.89 10.44
CA VAL A 61 10.99 -4.50 9.27
C VAL A 61 10.36 -5.84 8.92
N MET A 62 10.06 -6.68 9.90
CA MET A 62 9.43 -7.98 9.69
C MET A 62 8.06 -7.84 9.00
N ARG A 63 7.20 -6.93 9.49
CA ARG A 63 5.86 -6.71 8.91
C ARG A 63 5.93 -6.09 7.51
N LEU A 64 6.85 -5.15 7.28
CA LEU A 64 7.04 -4.55 5.95
C LEU A 64 7.56 -5.58 4.94
N ASN A 65 8.41 -6.52 5.36
CA ASN A 65 8.91 -7.58 4.49
C ASN A 65 7.78 -8.53 4.05
N ASP A 66 6.87 -8.90 4.96
CA ASP A 66 5.67 -9.70 4.60
C ASP A 66 4.79 -8.98 3.56
N CYS A 67 4.55 -7.68 3.73
CA CYS A 67 3.80 -6.88 2.75
C CYS A 67 4.52 -6.85 1.39
N LEU A 68 5.85 -6.67 1.38
CA LEU A 68 6.65 -6.63 0.16
C LEU A 68 6.61 -7.95 -0.61
N VAL A 69 6.72 -9.09 0.08
CA VAL A 69 6.64 -10.42 -0.53
C VAL A 69 5.28 -10.61 -1.21
N LYS A 70 4.19 -10.20 -0.54
CA LYS A 70 2.82 -10.28 -1.09
C LYS A 70 2.63 -9.40 -2.31
N GLU A 71 3.10 -8.15 -2.27
CA GLU A 71 3.00 -7.25 -3.43
C GLU A 71 3.82 -7.75 -4.63
N ARG A 72 5.00 -8.34 -4.39
CA ARG A 72 5.81 -8.93 -5.46
C ARG A 72 5.09 -10.11 -6.10
N ALA A 73 4.59 -11.05 -5.29
CA ALA A 73 3.82 -12.18 -5.78
C ALA A 73 2.58 -11.71 -6.59
N ARG A 74 1.84 -10.72 -6.09
CA ARG A 74 0.72 -10.10 -6.83
C ARG A 74 1.17 -9.55 -8.18
N LYS A 75 2.28 -8.81 -8.25
CA LYS A 75 2.80 -8.22 -9.49
C LYS A 75 3.26 -9.28 -10.50
N GLU A 76 3.82 -10.39 -10.02
CA GLU A 76 4.24 -11.51 -10.86
C GLU A 76 3.04 -12.31 -11.42
N MET A 77 1.96 -12.42 -10.64
CA MET A 77 0.72 -13.10 -11.04
C MET A 77 -0.17 -12.26 -11.96
N LYS A 78 0.03 -10.94 -12.04
CA LYS A 78 -0.70 -10.12 -13.01
C LYS A 78 -0.31 -10.55 -14.43
N PRO A 79 -1.29 -10.94 -15.27
CA PRO A 79 -0.98 -11.29 -16.65
C PRO A 79 -0.31 -10.09 -17.29
N LYS A 80 0.94 -10.28 -17.76
CA LYS A 80 1.61 -9.30 -18.60
C LYS A 80 0.65 -9.02 -19.75
N LYS A 81 0.24 -7.77 -19.95
CA LYS A 81 -0.48 -7.40 -21.17
C LYS A 81 0.40 -7.87 -22.33
N LEU A 82 -0.04 -8.90 -23.05
CA LEU A 82 0.57 -9.30 -24.31
C LEU A 82 0.42 -8.07 -25.21
N ASN A 83 1.53 -7.37 -25.43
CA ASN A 83 1.54 -6.18 -26.27
C ASN A 83 1.25 -6.60 -27.71
N GLY A 84 -0.01 -6.46 -28.15
CA GLY A 84 -0.48 -6.26 -29.53
C GLY A 84 -0.09 -7.29 -30.60
N PRO A 85 -0.82 -7.37 -31.73
CA PRO A 85 -0.42 -8.25 -32.81
C PRO A 85 0.94 -7.81 -33.37
N VAL A 86 1.86 -8.76 -33.51
CA VAL A 86 3.09 -8.60 -34.28
C VAL A 86 2.71 -8.12 -35.67
N SER A 87 2.97 -6.84 -35.95
CA SER A 87 2.92 -6.33 -37.31
C SER A 87 4.03 -7.01 -38.10
N ARG A 88 3.72 -8.12 -38.76
CA ARG A 88 4.55 -8.67 -39.83
C ARG A 88 4.70 -7.56 -40.86
N ASN A 89 5.91 -7.04 -41.01
CA ASN A 89 6.26 -6.10 -42.07
C ASN A 89 6.68 -6.92 -43.30
N PRO A 90 5.89 -6.96 -44.40
CA PRO A 90 6.34 -7.51 -45.66
C PRO A 90 6.71 -6.34 -46.56
N ARG A 91 7.98 -5.92 -46.55
CA ARG A 91 8.50 -4.94 -47.53
C ARG A 91 9.45 -5.67 -48.47
N TYR A 92 8.87 -6.18 -49.56
CA TYR A 92 9.41 -5.96 -50.90
C TYR A 92 9.04 -4.53 -51.33
#